data_AF-A0A2G6KW20-F1
#
_entry.id   AF-A0A2G6KW20-F1
#
_cell.length_a   1.000
_cell.length_b   1.000
_cell.length_c   1.000
_cell.angle_alpha   90.00
_cell.angle_beta   90.00
_cell.angle_gamma   90.00
#
_symmetry.space_group_name_H-M   'P 1'
#
loop_
_entity.id
_entity.type
_entity.pdbx_description
1 polymer ?
#
loop_
_entity_poly.entity_id
_entity_poly.type
_entity_poly.pdbx_seq_one_letter_code
_entity_poly.pdbx_strand_id
1 'polypeptide(L)'
;IRSLAHAFSLEGGLATLYGNIAEDGCVVKTSGVDESCLVFSGSAYVCESQDQAVADILADKVKAGDVVIIRYEGPRGGPGMQEMLYPTSYLKSKGLGKACALLTDGRFSGGTSGLSIGHASPEAAAGGAIGLVENGDTIEIDIPKRSIRVALSDEQLAARRAAMDAKGKQAWQPAKPRPRKVSAALKVYAKMATSADKGAVRDLSLLD
;
A
#
# COMPACT_ATOMS: atom_id res chain seq x y z
N ILE A 1 30.51 4.73 6.44
CA ILE A 1 30.36 3.45 7.17
C ILE A 1 30.68 3.75 8.63
N ARG A 2 29.79 3.44 9.59
CA ARG A 2 29.95 3.75 11.03
C ARG A 2 30.28 2.47 11.81
N SER A 3 30.96 2.60 12.95
CA SER A 3 31.12 1.49 13.90
C SER A 3 29.79 1.16 14.59
N LEU A 4 29.69 -0.03 15.21
CA LEU A 4 28.49 -0.43 15.96
C LEU A 4 28.14 0.57 17.07
N ALA A 5 29.14 1.07 17.79
CA ALA A 5 28.97 2.06 18.87
C ALA A 5 28.38 3.41 18.40
N HIS A 6 28.48 3.70 17.10
CA HIS A 6 27.95 4.92 16.49
C HIS A 6 26.91 4.62 15.40
N ALA A 7 26.33 3.42 15.41
CA ALA A 7 25.29 3.04 14.46
C ALA A 7 24.08 4.00 14.58
N PHE A 8 23.43 4.31 13.47
CA PHE A 8 22.22 5.14 13.48
C PHE A 8 21.04 4.43 14.18
N SER A 9 20.99 3.10 14.05
CA SER A 9 20.07 2.22 14.77
C SER A 9 20.76 0.87 14.96
N LEU A 10 20.42 0.17 16.04
CA LEU A 10 20.82 -1.22 16.26
C LEU A 10 19.89 -2.22 15.54
N GLU A 11 18.74 -1.75 15.05
CA GLU A 11 17.85 -2.50 14.17
C GLU A 11 18.10 -2.18 12.69
N GLY A 12 17.77 -3.13 11.82
CA GLY A 12 17.75 -2.91 10.38
C GLY A 12 16.77 -1.80 9.98
N GLY A 13 17.09 -1.07 8.90
CA GLY A 13 16.26 0.03 8.39
C GLY A 13 14.98 -0.38 7.66
N LEU A 14 14.61 -1.66 7.73
CA LEU A 14 13.41 -2.25 7.11
C LEU A 14 12.65 -3.05 8.16
N ALA A 15 11.33 -2.98 8.08
CA ALA A 15 10.40 -3.70 8.92
C ALA A 15 9.31 -4.34 8.07
N THR A 16 8.91 -5.56 8.45
CA THR A 16 7.68 -6.17 7.98
C THR A 16 6.59 -5.94 9.02
N LEU A 17 5.41 -5.50 8.58
CA LEU A 17 4.22 -5.37 9.43
C LEU A 17 3.15 -6.36 8.97
N TYR A 18 2.32 -6.82 9.89
CA TYR A 18 1.21 -7.73 9.62
C TYR A 18 -0.09 -7.25 10.26
N GLY A 19 -1.22 -7.71 9.73
CA GLY A 19 -2.53 -7.55 10.38
C GLY A 19 -3.65 -7.61 9.35
N ASN A 20 -4.89 -7.33 9.77
CA ASN A 20 -6.08 -7.63 8.97
C ASN A 20 -6.14 -6.92 7.60
N ILE A 21 -5.38 -5.83 7.38
CA ILE A 21 -5.31 -5.13 6.09
C ILE A 21 -4.19 -5.67 5.17
N ALA A 22 -3.20 -6.35 5.74
CA ALA A 22 -2.04 -6.93 5.07
C ALA A 22 -1.67 -8.27 5.76
N GLU A 23 -2.50 -9.28 5.53
CA GLU A 23 -2.43 -10.59 6.22
C GLU A 23 -1.11 -11.32 5.92
N ASP A 24 -0.64 -11.25 4.67
CA ASP A 24 0.64 -11.82 4.23
C ASP A 24 1.82 -10.85 4.43
N GLY A 25 1.53 -9.66 4.96
CA GLY A 25 2.49 -8.65 5.36
C GLY A 25 2.63 -7.48 4.39
N CYS A 26 3.37 -6.48 4.86
CA CYS A 26 3.78 -5.30 4.10
C CYS A 26 5.13 -4.77 4.63
N VAL A 27 5.79 -3.89 3.88
CA VAL A 27 7.15 -3.43 4.19
C VAL A 27 7.19 -1.92 4.39
N VAL A 28 7.89 -1.49 5.45
CA VAL A 28 8.21 -0.09 5.72
C VAL A 28 9.71 0.10 5.93
N LYS A 29 10.26 1.18 5.38
CA LYS A 29 11.65 1.59 5.61
C LYS A 29 11.75 2.46 6.85
N THR A 30 11.94 1.82 8.00
CA THR A 30 12.00 2.47 9.33
C THR A 30 13.08 3.54 9.43
N SER A 31 14.18 3.42 8.70
CA SER A 31 15.24 4.45 8.68
C SER A 31 14.81 5.77 8.05
N GLY A 32 13.70 5.79 7.32
CA GLY A 32 13.10 7.00 6.75
C GLY A 32 11.91 7.54 7.56
N VAL A 33 11.53 6.89 8.66
CA VAL A 33 10.37 7.27 9.49
C VAL A 33 10.86 8.09 10.68
N ASP A 34 10.18 9.19 10.96
CA ASP A 34 10.43 10.00 12.16
C ASP A 34 9.96 9.25 13.42
N GLU A 35 10.67 9.37 14.54
CA GLU A 35 10.32 8.67 15.78
C GLU A 35 8.89 8.97 16.26
N SER A 36 8.42 10.21 16.03
CA SER A 36 7.04 10.61 16.35
C SER A 36 5.96 9.89 15.52
N CYS A 37 6.35 9.22 14.44
CA CYS A 37 5.46 8.53 13.50
C CYS A 37 5.58 6.99 13.59
N LEU A 38 6.30 6.44 14.58
CA LEU A 38 6.44 4.99 14.74
C LEU A 38 5.12 4.31 15.10
N VAL A 39 4.22 5.04 15.76
CA VAL A 39 2.82 4.68 15.98
C VAL A 39 1.96 5.77 15.38
N PHE A 40 1.07 5.42 14.46
CA PHE A 40 0.23 6.36 13.73
C PHE A 40 -1.18 5.80 13.58
N SER A 41 -2.18 6.64 13.81
CA SER A 41 -3.58 6.32 13.55
C SER A 41 -4.20 7.44 12.74
N GLY A 42 -4.90 7.11 11.66
CA GLY A 42 -5.43 8.11 10.75
C GLY A 42 -6.61 7.62 9.91
N SER A 43 -7.31 8.58 9.29
CA SER A 43 -8.47 8.32 8.45
C SER A 43 -8.02 7.89 7.06
N ALA A 44 -8.58 6.80 6.53
CA ALA A 44 -8.28 6.32 5.19
C ALA A 44 -8.72 7.34 4.13
N TYR A 45 -7.80 7.71 3.25
CA TYR A 45 -8.06 8.45 2.01
C TYR A 45 -7.70 7.54 0.83
N VAL A 46 -8.71 6.93 0.19
CA VAL A 46 -8.55 5.88 -0.80
C VAL A 46 -8.39 6.44 -2.21
N CYS A 47 -7.30 6.07 -2.85
CA CYS A 47 -6.97 6.30 -4.25
C CYS A 47 -6.78 4.96 -4.98
N GLU A 48 -7.25 4.87 -6.21
CA GLU A 48 -7.17 3.64 -7.03
C GLU A 48 -6.10 3.73 -8.12
N SER A 49 -5.26 4.76 -8.06
CA SER A 49 -4.04 4.89 -8.84
C SER A 49 -3.07 5.90 -8.21
N GLN A 50 -1.79 5.79 -8.59
CA GLN A 50 -0.79 6.82 -8.31
C GLN A 50 -1.25 8.20 -8.82
N ASP A 51 -1.76 8.27 -10.05
CA ASP A 51 -2.18 9.54 -10.68
C ASP A 51 -3.27 10.24 -9.88
N GLN A 52 -4.22 9.47 -9.34
CA GLN A 52 -5.26 10.01 -8.47
C GLN A 52 -4.67 10.55 -7.17
N ALA A 53 -3.79 9.78 -6.51
CA ALA A 53 -3.15 10.20 -5.28
C ALA A 53 -2.35 11.50 -5.48
N VAL A 54 -1.59 11.59 -6.57
CA VAL A 54 -0.85 12.80 -6.94
C VAL A 54 -1.80 13.98 -7.15
N ALA A 55 -2.85 13.82 -7.94
CA ALA A 55 -3.81 14.88 -8.22
C ALA A 55 -4.50 15.38 -6.93
N ASP A 56 -4.90 14.46 -6.06
CA ASP A 56 -5.62 14.77 -4.84
C ASP A 56 -4.72 15.41 -3.77
N ILE A 57 -3.46 15.00 -3.66
CA ILE A 57 -2.45 15.66 -2.80
C ILE A 57 -2.20 17.09 -3.29
N LEU A 58 -1.98 17.28 -4.60
CA LEU A 58 -1.68 18.60 -5.16
C LEU A 58 -2.87 19.56 -5.07
N ALA A 59 -4.10 19.04 -5.17
CA ALA A 59 -5.34 19.78 -5.01
C ALA A 59 -5.76 19.98 -3.55
N ASP A 60 -4.89 19.70 -2.58
CA ASP A 60 -5.13 19.87 -1.14
C ASP A 60 -6.35 19.10 -0.63
N LYS A 61 -6.71 17.95 -1.24
CA LYS A 61 -7.80 17.11 -0.75
C LYS A 61 -7.36 16.21 0.40
N VAL A 62 -6.11 15.75 0.35
CA VAL A 62 -5.46 15.03 1.46
C VAL A 62 -5.15 16.01 2.58
N LYS A 63 -5.48 15.64 3.81
CA LYS A 63 -5.33 16.46 5.03
C LYS A 63 -4.41 15.79 6.04
N ALA A 64 -3.88 16.60 6.96
CA ALA A 64 -3.15 16.09 8.12
C ALA A 64 -4.03 15.09 8.90
N GLY A 65 -3.46 13.95 9.27
CA GLY A 65 -4.17 12.82 9.88
C GLY A 65 -4.63 11.76 8.88
N ASP A 66 -4.53 11.99 7.57
CA ASP A 66 -4.93 10.97 6.58
C ASP A 66 -3.89 9.84 6.45
N VAL A 67 -4.40 8.64 6.19
CA VAL A 67 -3.64 7.52 5.62
C VAL A 67 -4.05 7.39 4.16
N VAL A 68 -3.19 7.85 3.26
CA VAL A 68 -3.46 7.79 1.82
C VAL A 68 -3.19 6.36 1.34
N ILE A 69 -4.27 5.67 0.97
CA ILE A 69 -4.22 4.30 0.46
C ILE A 69 -4.19 4.35 -1.06
N ILE A 70 -3.17 3.79 -1.68
CA ILE A 70 -3.03 3.69 -3.13
C ILE A 70 -3.11 2.21 -3.51
N ARG A 71 -4.27 1.77 -3.99
CA ARG A 71 -4.52 0.36 -4.31
C ARG A 71 -4.63 0.10 -5.81
N TYR A 72 -4.59 -1.18 -6.19
CA TYR A 72 -4.53 -1.64 -7.58
C TYR A 72 -3.24 -1.22 -8.31
N GLU A 73 -2.15 -1.10 -7.54
CA GLU A 73 -0.81 -0.82 -8.04
C GLU A 73 0.16 -2.00 -7.80
N GLY A 74 -0.34 -3.13 -7.28
CA GLY A 74 0.43 -4.37 -7.05
C GLY A 74 0.82 -5.14 -8.31
N PRO A 75 1.42 -6.34 -8.17
CA PRO A 75 1.89 -7.15 -9.29
C PRO A 75 0.84 -7.39 -10.39
N ARG A 76 -0.39 -7.73 -10.02
CA ARG A 76 -1.50 -8.02 -10.95
C ARG A 76 -2.34 -6.78 -11.21
N GLY A 77 -2.65 -6.00 -10.18
CA GLY A 77 -3.49 -4.81 -10.27
C GLY A 77 -2.81 -3.68 -11.05
N GLY A 78 -1.50 -3.51 -10.84
CA GLY A 78 -0.65 -2.53 -11.52
C GLY A 78 -0.83 -2.57 -13.03
N PRO A 79 -0.66 -3.71 -13.73
CA PRO A 79 0.27 -4.79 -13.41
C PRO A 79 1.72 -4.33 -13.46
N GLY A 80 2.61 -5.10 -12.84
CA GLY A 80 4.05 -4.85 -12.84
C GLY A 80 4.57 -4.15 -11.60
N MET A 81 3.72 -3.89 -10.61
CA MET A 81 4.08 -3.29 -9.33
C MET A 81 4.94 -2.03 -9.51
N GLN A 82 4.37 -0.99 -10.14
CA GLN A 82 5.15 0.20 -10.53
C GLN A 82 5.75 0.92 -9.32
N GLU A 83 6.92 1.53 -9.50
CA GLU A 83 7.53 2.39 -8.48
C GLU A 83 6.79 3.70 -8.37
N MET A 84 6.45 4.10 -7.14
CA MET A 84 5.85 5.39 -6.87
C MET A 84 6.81 6.27 -6.07
N LEU A 85 7.24 7.37 -6.68
CA LEU A 85 8.01 8.42 -6.00
C LEU A 85 7.12 9.63 -5.73
N TYR A 86 6.26 9.99 -6.69
CA TYR A 86 5.56 11.26 -6.69
C TYR A 86 4.61 11.49 -5.51
N PRO A 87 3.78 10.52 -5.08
CA PRO A 87 2.92 10.72 -3.90
C PRO A 87 3.73 11.14 -2.67
N THR A 88 4.86 10.47 -2.42
CA THR A 88 5.72 10.73 -1.26
C THR A 88 6.35 12.13 -1.33
N SER A 89 6.84 12.53 -2.51
CA SER A 89 7.46 13.84 -2.75
C SER A 89 6.45 14.98 -2.59
N TYR A 90 5.25 14.83 -3.13
CA TYR A 90 4.24 15.88 -3.07
C TYR A 90 3.66 16.04 -1.68
N LEU A 91 3.44 14.94 -0.96
CA LEU A 91 2.98 14.96 0.42
C LEU A 91 3.98 15.71 1.31
N LYS A 92 5.29 15.48 1.10
CA LYS A 92 6.36 16.25 1.75
C LYS A 92 6.33 17.74 1.36
N SER A 93 6.17 18.07 0.08
CA SER A 93 6.13 19.46 -0.41
C SER A 93 4.94 20.26 0.13
N LYS A 94 3.83 19.59 0.45
CA LYS A 94 2.64 20.15 1.09
C LYS A 94 2.77 20.27 2.62
N GLY A 95 3.94 19.94 3.19
CA GLY A 95 4.17 19.97 4.63
C GLY A 95 3.52 18.83 5.41
N LEU A 96 2.98 17.82 4.71
CA LEU A 96 2.23 16.72 5.32
C LEU A 96 3.08 15.48 5.62
N GLY A 97 4.39 15.50 5.32
CA GLY A 97 5.25 14.31 5.37
C GLY A 97 5.43 13.64 6.75
N LYS A 98 5.11 14.33 7.85
CA LYS A 98 5.03 13.78 9.21
C LYS A 98 3.60 13.70 9.75
N ALA A 99 2.63 14.21 9.00
CA ALA A 99 1.24 14.34 9.42
C ALA A 99 0.33 13.31 8.75
N CYS A 100 0.79 12.64 7.68
CA CYS A 100 0.06 11.58 6.99
C CYS A 100 0.93 10.34 6.83
N ALA A 101 0.27 9.22 6.57
CA ALA A 101 0.90 7.99 6.12
C ALA A 101 0.51 7.66 4.67
N LEU A 102 1.31 6.81 4.03
CA LEU A 102 1.03 6.23 2.73
C LEU A 102 1.02 4.70 2.84
N LEU A 103 0.01 4.05 2.29
CA LEU A 103 -0.10 2.60 2.20
C LEU A 103 -0.39 2.17 0.76
N THR A 104 0.29 1.16 0.25
CA THR A 104 0.02 0.62 -1.10
C THR A 104 0.28 -0.87 -1.22
N ASP A 105 -0.46 -1.52 -2.12
CA ASP A 105 -0.16 -2.85 -2.62
C ASP A 105 0.94 -2.85 -3.72
N GLY A 106 1.31 -1.68 -4.22
CA GLY A 106 2.47 -1.43 -5.09
C GLY A 106 3.77 -1.25 -4.30
N ARG A 107 4.72 -0.48 -4.86
CA ARG A 107 6.00 -0.19 -4.20
C ARG A 107 6.36 1.29 -4.24
N PHE A 108 7.06 1.76 -3.22
CA PHE A 108 7.64 3.09 -3.16
C PHE A 108 9.10 3.09 -3.58
N SER A 109 9.62 4.27 -3.92
CA SER A 109 11.02 4.43 -4.31
C SER A 109 11.99 4.26 -3.15
N GLY A 110 13.21 3.80 -3.43
CA GLY A 110 14.28 3.73 -2.43
C GLY A 110 14.61 5.09 -1.78
N GLY A 111 14.37 6.19 -2.51
CA GLY A 111 14.52 7.56 -2.02
C GLY A 111 13.39 8.07 -1.12
N THR A 112 12.30 7.30 -0.97
CA THR A 112 11.14 7.69 -0.15
C THR A 112 11.51 7.87 1.33
N SER A 113 10.88 8.83 1.97
CA SER A 113 10.99 9.14 3.41
C SER A 113 9.58 9.41 3.97
N GLY A 114 9.45 9.45 5.30
CA GLY A 114 8.15 9.48 5.97
C GLY A 114 7.54 8.09 6.13
N LEU A 115 6.33 8.04 6.70
CA LEU A 115 5.61 6.80 6.96
C LEU A 115 4.97 6.26 5.66
N SER A 116 5.80 5.61 4.83
CA SER A 116 5.39 5.03 3.54
C SER A 116 5.56 3.52 3.54
N ILE A 117 4.44 2.82 3.38
CA ILE A 117 4.31 1.37 3.55
C ILE A 117 3.89 0.76 2.22
N GLY A 118 4.73 -0.10 1.66
CA GLY A 118 4.47 -0.77 0.38
C GLY A 118 4.26 -2.26 0.53
N HIS A 119 4.00 -2.92 -0.60
CA HIS A 119 3.92 -4.38 -0.72
C HIS A 119 2.81 -4.99 0.14
N ALA A 120 1.73 -4.24 0.42
CA ALA A 120 0.60 -4.78 1.14
C ALA A 120 0.04 -6.02 0.43
N SER A 121 0.14 -7.15 1.12
CA SER A 121 -0.17 -8.47 0.58
C SER A 121 -1.26 -9.15 1.44
N PRO A 122 -2.27 -9.80 0.83
CA PRO A 122 -2.53 -9.84 -0.61
C PRO A 122 -2.87 -8.46 -1.21
N GLU A 123 -2.57 -8.25 -2.50
CA GLU A 123 -2.91 -7.00 -3.19
C GLU A 123 -4.42 -6.86 -3.42
N ALA A 124 -4.94 -5.65 -3.67
CA ALA A 124 -6.37 -5.44 -3.90
C ALA A 124 -6.91 -6.26 -5.09
N ALA A 125 -6.15 -6.36 -6.18
CA ALA A 125 -6.56 -7.13 -7.36
C ALA A 125 -6.58 -8.66 -7.13
N ALA A 126 -5.98 -9.13 -6.04
CA ALA A 126 -5.97 -10.53 -5.63
C ALA A 126 -6.97 -10.83 -4.51
N GLY A 127 -7.82 -9.87 -4.15
CA GLY A 127 -8.78 -10.05 -3.06
C GLY A 127 -8.26 -9.58 -1.70
N GLY A 128 -7.15 -8.86 -1.61
CA GLY A 128 -6.62 -8.39 -0.33
C GLY A 128 -7.54 -7.42 0.40
N ALA A 129 -7.45 -7.40 1.74
CA ALA A 129 -8.26 -6.52 2.58
C ALA A 129 -8.01 -5.02 2.34
N ILE A 130 -6.83 -4.63 1.83
CA ILE A 130 -6.59 -3.27 1.31
C ILE A 130 -7.60 -2.84 0.22
N GLY A 131 -8.15 -3.81 -0.54
CA GLY A 131 -9.23 -3.59 -1.50
C GLY A 131 -10.62 -3.36 -0.89
N LEU A 132 -10.79 -3.63 0.41
CA LEU A 132 -12.04 -3.50 1.16
C LEU A 132 -12.12 -2.21 1.99
N VAL A 133 -11.01 -1.47 2.07
CA VAL A 133 -10.98 -0.19 2.79
C VAL A 133 -11.81 0.86 2.05
N GLU A 134 -12.55 1.63 2.83
CA GLU A 134 -13.39 2.75 2.40
C GLU A 134 -12.86 4.06 2.99
N ASN A 135 -13.18 5.20 2.36
CA ASN A 135 -12.79 6.51 2.89
C ASN A 135 -13.38 6.71 4.30
N GLY A 136 -12.56 7.20 5.22
CA GLY A 136 -12.98 7.45 6.61
C GLY A 136 -12.71 6.31 7.58
N ASP A 137 -12.40 5.10 7.10
CA ASP A 137 -11.99 4.01 8.00
C ASP A 137 -10.71 4.39 8.75
N THR A 138 -10.61 4.02 10.03
CA THR A 138 -9.39 4.26 10.78
C THR A 138 -8.34 3.19 10.47
N ILE A 139 -7.14 3.62 10.09
CA ILE A 139 -5.97 2.76 9.90
C ILE A 139 -5.02 2.98 11.07
N GLU A 140 -4.64 1.88 11.72
CA GLU A 140 -3.72 1.85 12.86
C GLU A 140 -2.40 1.19 12.42
N ILE A 141 -1.29 1.90 12.61
CA ILE A 141 0.06 1.47 12.28
C ILE A 141 0.89 1.52 13.56
N ASP A 142 1.51 0.40 13.92
CA ASP A 142 2.42 0.30 15.07
C ASP A 142 3.66 -0.48 14.62
N ILE A 143 4.71 0.27 14.25
CA ILE A 143 5.99 -0.29 13.79
C ILE A 143 6.69 -1.08 14.91
N PRO A 144 6.78 -0.58 16.16
CA PRO A 144 7.35 -1.36 17.27
C PRO A 144 6.68 -2.72 17.47
N LYS A 145 5.35 -2.81 17.34
CA LYS A 145 4.61 -4.08 17.44
C LYS A 145 4.52 -4.86 16.14
N ARG A 146 5.14 -4.37 15.06
CA ARG A 146 5.09 -4.98 13.71
C ARG A 146 3.64 -5.18 13.22
N SER A 147 2.74 -4.26 13.54
CA SER A 147 1.31 -4.40 13.22
C SER A 147 0.77 -3.27 12.35
N ILE A 148 -0.15 -3.63 11.45
CA ILE A 148 -0.97 -2.69 10.67
C ILE A 148 -2.38 -3.23 10.55
N ARG A 149 -3.40 -2.42 10.83
CA ARG A 149 -4.80 -2.86 10.74
C ARG A 149 -5.73 -1.73 10.32
N VAL A 150 -6.85 -2.12 9.73
CA VAL A 150 -8.04 -1.27 9.64
C VAL A 150 -8.92 -1.57 10.87
N ALA A 151 -9.40 -0.52 11.54
CA ALA A 151 -10.21 -0.60 12.77
C ALA A 151 -11.67 -1.02 12.46
N LEU A 152 -11.80 -2.20 11.87
CA LEU A 152 -13.06 -2.88 11.57
C LEU A 152 -13.06 -4.23 12.26
N SER A 153 -14.24 -4.69 12.64
CA SER A 153 -14.44 -6.06 13.11
C SER A 153 -14.33 -7.05 11.95
N ASP A 154 -14.12 -8.32 12.28
CA ASP A 154 -14.04 -9.39 11.29
C ASP A 154 -15.37 -9.55 10.55
N GLU A 155 -16.51 -9.31 11.21
CA GLU A 155 -17.84 -9.33 10.60
C GLU A 155 -18.00 -8.19 9.58
N GLN A 156 -17.50 -6.99 9.89
CA GLN A 156 -17.56 -5.85 8.97
C GLN A 156 -16.70 -6.12 7.72
N LEU A 157 -15.49 -6.65 7.90
CA LEU A 157 -14.62 -7.04 6.78
C LEU A 157 -15.22 -8.18 5.96
N ALA A 158 -15.80 -9.19 6.60
CA ALA A 158 -16.48 -10.29 5.91
C ALA A 158 -17.69 -9.80 5.11
N ALA A 159 -18.50 -8.90 5.67
CA ALA A 159 -19.63 -8.30 4.97
C ALA A 159 -19.18 -7.49 3.74
N ARG A 160 -18.11 -6.69 3.88
CA ARG A 160 -17.53 -5.93 2.74
C ARG A 160 -16.95 -6.85 1.68
N ARG A 161 -16.30 -7.94 2.09
CA ARG A 161 -15.80 -8.96 1.17
C ARG A 161 -16.93 -9.60 0.37
N ALA A 162 -17.99 -10.05 1.05
CA ALA A 162 -19.16 -10.62 0.37
C ALA A 162 -19.79 -9.62 -0.60
N ALA A 163 -19.91 -8.34 -0.22
CA ALA A 163 -20.40 -7.29 -1.10
C ALA A 163 -19.47 -7.01 -2.29
N MET A 164 -18.15 -7.11 -2.11
CA MET A 164 -17.17 -6.98 -3.19
C MET A 164 -17.28 -8.16 -4.16
N ASP A 165 -17.32 -9.39 -3.67
CA ASP A 165 -17.41 -10.61 -4.47
C ASP A 165 -18.73 -10.67 -5.25
N ALA A 166 -19.83 -10.17 -4.66
CA ALA A 166 -21.13 -10.06 -5.33
C ALA A 166 -21.12 -9.18 -6.60
N LYS A 167 -20.09 -8.33 -6.79
CA LYS A 167 -19.91 -7.56 -8.04
C LYS A 167 -19.45 -8.42 -9.22
N GLY A 168 -19.12 -9.70 -8.99
CA GLY A 168 -18.77 -10.66 -10.02
C GLY A 168 -17.59 -10.19 -10.88
N LYS A 169 -17.80 -10.04 -12.19
CA LYS A 169 -16.74 -9.59 -13.12
C LYS A 169 -16.24 -8.17 -12.86
N GLN A 170 -16.97 -7.37 -12.06
CA GLN A 170 -16.57 -6.02 -11.68
C GLN A 170 -15.92 -5.97 -10.29
N ALA A 171 -15.76 -7.11 -9.61
CA ALA A 171 -15.07 -7.20 -8.34
C ALA A 171 -13.55 -7.01 -8.51
N TRP A 172 -12.88 -6.55 -7.44
CA TRP A 172 -11.41 -6.51 -7.35
C TRP A 172 -10.70 -5.78 -8.49
N GLN A 173 -11.35 -4.73 -8.99
CA GLN A 173 -10.81 -3.82 -9.99
C GLN A 173 -11.18 -2.38 -9.64
N PRO A 174 -10.44 -1.37 -10.15
CA PRO A 174 -10.78 0.03 -9.93
C PRO A 174 -12.23 0.35 -10.33
N ALA A 175 -12.90 1.17 -9.54
CA ALA A 175 -14.27 1.61 -9.77
C ALA A 175 -14.39 2.51 -11.02
N LYS A 176 -13.32 3.21 -11.38
CA LYS A 176 -13.23 4.04 -12.58
C LYS A 176 -12.23 3.46 -13.58
N PRO A 177 -12.53 3.51 -14.90
CA PRO A 177 -11.55 3.13 -15.92
C PRO A 177 -10.26 3.94 -15.79
N ARG A 178 -9.11 3.26 -15.82
CA ARG A 178 -7.79 3.91 -15.87
C ARG A 178 -7.36 4.08 -17.33
N PRO A 179 -7.18 5.30 -17.85
CA PRO A 179 -6.85 5.54 -19.25
C PRO A 179 -5.37 5.26 -19.53
N ARG A 180 -4.97 3.98 -19.48
CA ARG A 180 -3.60 3.54 -19.73
C ARG A 180 -3.55 2.34 -20.66
N LYS A 181 -2.51 2.29 -21.50
CA LYS A 181 -2.29 1.16 -22.42
C LYS A 181 -1.57 0.03 -21.68
N VAL A 182 -2.29 -1.04 -21.36
CA VAL A 182 -1.69 -2.28 -20.83
C VAL A 182 -1.22 -3.15 -21.98
N SER A 183 0.10 -3.31 -22.12
CA SER A 183 0.71 -4.14 -23.18
C SER A 183 0.36 -5.62 -23.01
N ALA A 184 0.50 -6.40 -24.08
CA ALA A 184 0.31 -7.85 -24.02
C ALA A 184 1.28 -8.50 -23.00
N ALA A 185 2.53 -8.04 -22.93
CA ALA A 185 3.51 -8.50 -21.96
C ALA A 185 3.08 -8.27 -20.51
N LEU A 186 2.51 -7.10 -20.20
CA LEU A 186 1.98 -6.81 -18.86
C LEU A 186 0.74 -7.63 -18.53
N LYS A 187 -0.12 -7.92 -19.52
CA LYS A 187 -1.26 -8.82 -19.33
C LYS A 187 -0.81 -10.24 -19.02
N VAL A 188 0.22 -10.75 -19.71
CA VAL A 188 0.81 -12.06 -19.42
C VAL A 188 1.44 -12.07 -18.03
N TYR A 189 2.22 -11.03 -17.69
CA TYR A 189 2.77 -10.87 -16.36
C TYR A 189 1.67 -10.91 -15.27
N ALA A 190 0.59 -10.15 -15.42
CA ALA A 190 -0.51 -10.10 -14.45
C ALA A 190 -1.22 -11.45 -14.23
N LYS A 191 -1.21 -12.33 -15.25
CA LYS A 191 -1.81 -13.66 -15.14
C LYS A 191 -0.94 -14.64 -14.35
N MET A 192 0.38 -14.42 -14.35
CA MET A 192 1.35 -15.34 -13.77
C MET A 192 2.00 -14.80 -12.50
N ALA A 193 1.92 -13.50 -12.24
CA ALA A 193 2.59 -12.89 -11.11
C ALA A 193 2.03 -13.42 -9.79
N THR A 194 2.94 -13.95 -8.97
CA THR A 194 2.69 -14.23 -7.56
C THR A 194 2.58 -12.93 -6.76
N SER A 195 2.11 -13.04 -5.52
CA SER A 195 2.00 -11.90 -4.61
C SER A 195 3.37 -11.33 -4.22
N ALA A 196 3.40 -10.08 -3.74
CA ALA A 196 4.63 -9.35 -3.45
C ALA A 196 5.43 -9.98 -2.30
N ASP A 197 4.76 -10.59 -1.32
CA ASP A 197 5.38 -11.38 -0.23
C ASP A 197 6.21 -12.57 -0.78
N LYS A 198 5.85 -13.10 -1.95
CA LYS A 198 6.57 -14.18 -2.66
C LYS A 198 7.61 -13.67 -3.65
N GLY A 199 7.86 -12.36 -3.65
CA GLY A 199 8.82 -11.70 -4.55
C GLY A 199 8.27 -11.41 -5.95
N ALA A 200 6.95 -11.50 -6.17
CA ALA A 200 6.29 -11.22 -7.44
C ALA A 200 6.90 -11.98 -8.64
N VAL A 201 7.39 -13.20 -8.37
CA VAL A 201 7.88 -14.14 -9.39
C VAL A 201 6.73 -14.64 -10.26
N ARG A 202 7.03 -15.21 -11.42
CA ARG A 202 6.01 -15.83 -12.28
C ARG A 202 5.77 -17.26 -11.83
N ASP A 203 4.51 -17.60 -11.59
CA ASP A 203 4.06 -18.98 -11.37
C ASP A 203 4.08 -19.74 -12.70
N LEU A 204 5.06 -20.64 -12.83
CA LEU A 204 5.25 -21.44 -14.04
C LEU A 204 4.25 -22.58 -14.15
N SER A 205 3.59 -22.97 -13.05
CA SER A 205 2.57 -24.04 -13.08
C SER A 205 1.32 -23.66 -13.88
N LEU A 206 1.12 -22.37 -14.16
CA LEU A 206 0.03 -21.85 -14.99
C LEU A 206 0.30 -21.99 -16.50
N LEU A 207 1.44 -22.56 -16.90
CA LEU A 207 1.77 -22.88 -18.29
C LEU A 207 1.30 -24.29 -18.70
N ASP A 208 1.09 -25.17 -17.71
CA ASP A 208 0.67 -26.56 -17.90
C ASP A 208 -0.86 -26.68 -17.88
#